data_AF-A0A1C2XTW1-F1
#
_entry.id   AF-A0A1C2XTW1-F1
#
_cell.length_a   1.000
_cell.length_b   1.000
_cell.length_c   1.000
_cell.angle_alpha   90.00
_cell.angle_beta   90.00
_cell.angle_gamma   90.00
#
_symmetry.space_group_name_H-M   'P 1'
#
loop_
_entity.id
_entity.type
_entity.pdbx_description
1 polymer ?
#
loop_
_entity_poly.entity_id
_entity_poly.type
_entity_poly.pdbx_seq_one_letter_code
_entity_poly.pdbx_strand_id
1 'polypeptide(L)'
;MSEISQNKEKASKQQFSVSRRGFLKTGVAAAAAGVMGAIAAPSKMANAASTSLSYQPAKGKWSKLRPEANYGGASVRSAEHNDQWLGTSKITGKVQKFDEQDGGFCLAIRGLLSEKAKYGYYQSGLRSPLATSNIIAINAISGPEMVDGPVSQERLPIPDPEQMSQHIKDLAYYLRADEVGIGKMPSYAYYASTMEPTQGAFASGMVSKDATITKRPVTASLPNVIVVAVEQHLETYLASTGYDGIAVSQSTRCYHASANIAVMMAQYIRILGYNARAQHFGNYEAVMGPCLIAAGMGELTRTGDCVAHPRFGFRSKVAAITTDLPLALDKPIDFGMLDFCRVCKKCADECPSKAITLDPDPVPYNGYLRWNTDSKKCTEFRCSNEEGVSCGRCIKVCPWSSKEDSWFHEAGIWIGSQGQAASKLLKSIDDMFGYGTEVIDKYKWWLEWPEFYKIQMPS
;
A
#
# COMPACT_ATOMS: atom_id res chain seq x y z
N MET A 1 61.48 21.45 -24.90
CA MET A 1 61.39 21.02 -23.49
C MET A 1 60.03 20.38 -23.32
N SER A 2 60.07 19.06 -23.20
CA SER A 2 58.98 18.12 -23.10
C SER A 2 58.35 18.14 -21.69
N GLU A 3 57.09 17.66 -21.60
CA GLU A 3 56.54 16.90 -20.47
C GLU A 3 56.24 17.68 -19.15
N ILE A 4 55.17 17.45 -18.37
CA ILE A 4 54.10 16.44 -18.32
C ILE A 4 52.90 17.08 -17.59
N SER A 5 51.70 16.83 -18.12
CA SER A 5 50.40 17.04 -17.49
C SER A 5 50.11 15.91 -16.50
N GLN A 6 49.79 16.21 -15.24
CA GLN A 6 49.30 15.22 -14.28
C GLN A 6 47.77 15.20 -14.27
N ASN A 7 47.22 14.30 -15.09
CA ASN A 7 45.85 13.80 -14.98
C ASN A 7 45.78 12.81 -13.80
N LYS A 8 44.94 13.07 -12.80
CA LYS A 8 44.59 12.08 -11.78
C LYS A 8 43.39 11.28 -12.25
N GLU A 9 43.63 10.04 -12.68
CA GLU A 9 42.61 9.04 -12.97
C GLU A 9 41.80 8.72 -11.70
N LYS A 10 40.47 8.91 -11.79
CA LYS A 10 39.51 8.26 -10.89
C LYS A 10 39.43 6.79 -11.27
N ALA A 11 39.98 5.92 -10.43
CA ALA A 11 39.76 4.48 -10.53
C ALA A 11 38.26 4.17 -10.38
N SER A 12 37.64 3.79 -11.49
CA SER A 12 36.33 3.16 -11.54
C SER A 12 36.42 1.80 -10.83
N LYS A 13 35.70 1.63 -9.71
CA LYS A 13 35.47 0.32 -9.11
C LYS A 13 34.52 -0.44 -10.04
N GLN A 14 35.09 -1.34 -10.85
CA GLN A 14 34.33 -2.29 -11.65
C GLN A 14 33.61 -3.27 -10.70
N GLN A 15 32.33 -3.03 -10.45
CA GLN A 15 31.47 -3.94 -9.71
C GLN A 15 31.12 -5.10 -10.64
N PHE A 16 31.57 -6.31 -10.29
CA PHE A 16 31.19 -7.53 -11.01
C PHE A 16 29.66 -7.71 -10.92
N SER A 17 28.94 -7.41 -12.01
CA SER A 17 27.53 -7.75 -12.16
C SER A 17 27.40 -8.99 -13.04
N VAL A 18 26.81 -10.06 -12.51
CA VAL A 18 26.53 -11.26 -13.30
C VAL A 18 25.26 -10.99 -14.11
N SER A 19 25.34 -11.05 -15.44
CA SER A 19 24.17 -10.85 -16.28
C SER A 19 23.08 -11.90 -15.98
N ARG A 20 21.83 -11.46 -15.81
CA ARG A 20 20.63 -12.30 -15.57
C ARG A 20 20.55 -13.53 -16.49
N ARG A 21 20.99 -13.37 -17.76
CA ARG A 21 21.03 -14.44 -18.77
C ARG A 21 22.06 -15.54 -18.47
N GLY A 22 23.16 -15.21 -17.79
CA GLY A 22 24.20 -16.18 -17.40
C GLY A 22 23.79 -17.05 -16.20
N PHE A 23 23.07 -16.47 -15.24
CA PHE A 23 22.51 -17.20 -14.09
C PHE A 23 21.39 -18.16 -14.50
N LEU A 24 20.49 -17.72 -15.40
CA LEU A 24 19.41 -18.58 -15.90
C LEU A 24 19.91 -19.80 -16.68
N LYS A 25 21.03 -19.67 -17.42
CA LYS A 25 21.63 -20.80 -18.14
C LYS A 25 22.27 -21.85 -17.22
N THR A 26 22.67 -21.47 -16.01
CA THR A 26 23.29 -22.37 -15.03
C THR A 26 22.25 -22.98 -14.07
N GLY A 27 21.16 -22.29 -13.75
CA GLY A 27 20.07 -22.80 -12.91
C GLY A 27 19.19 -23.88 -13.56
N VAL A 28 19.04 -23.86 -14.89
CA VAL A 28 18.22 -24.85 -15.63
C VAL A 28 18.80 -26.28 -15.53
N ALA A 29 20.09 -26.43 -15.23
CA ALA A 29 20.70 -27.76 -15.05
C ALA A 29 20.34 -28.44 -13.71
N ALA A 30 19.82 -27.70 -12.71
CA ALA A 30 19.59 -28.23 -11.36
C ALA A 30 18.13 -28.62 -11.06
N ALA A 31 17.16 -28.15 -11.84
CA ALA A 31 15.72 -28.37 -11.57
C ALA A 31 15.14 -29.65 -12.21
N ALA A 32 15.95 -30.44 -12.92
CA ALA A 32 15.49 -31.62 -13.67
C ALA A 32 15.42 -32.93 -12.85
N ALA A 33 15.50 -32.88 -11.51
CA ALA A 33 15.48 -34.07 -10.67
C ALA A 33 14.56 -33.90 -9.44
N GLY A 34 13.32 -34.44 -9.47
CA GLY A 34 12.55 -34.64 -8.24
C GLY A 34 11.01 -34.70 -8.29
N VAL A 35 10.45 -35.65 -9.06
CA VAL A 35 9.25 -36.51 -8.82
C VAL A 35 7.99 -35.97 -8.07
N MET A 36 6.86 -36.05 -8.79
CA MET A 36 5.45 -35.92 -8.33
C MET A 36 4.95 -37.07 -7.45
N GLY A 37 3.98 -36.80 -6.58
CA GLY A 37 3.16 -37.83 -5.92
C GLY A 37 1.75 -37.32 -5.55
N ALA A 38 0.72 -37.95 -6.13
CA ALA A 38 -0.70 -37.70 -5.90
C ALA A 38 -1.29 -38.74 -4.92
N ILE A 39 -2.23 -38.35 -4.06
CA ILE A 39 -3.12 -39.28 -3.32
C ILE A 39 -4.53 -38.68 -3.26
N ALA A 40 -5.53 -39.50 -3.64
CA ALA A 40 -6.96 -39.22 -3.55
C ALA A 40 -7.65 -40.29 -2.68
N ALA A 41 -8.76 -39.93 -1.98
CA ALA A 41 -9.95 -40.74 -1.63
C ALA A 41 -10.85 -39.99 -0.61
N PRO A 42 -12.08 -40.45 -0.25
CA PRO A 42 -13.33 -40.47 -1.03
C PRO A 42 -14.55 -39.81 -0.31
N SER A 43 -15.69 -39.72 -1.02
CA SER A 43 -16.97 -39.07 -0.66
C SER A 43 -18.00 -39.95 0.10
N LYS A 44 -18.93 -39.35 0.89
CA LYS A 44 -20.42 -39.54 0.83
C LYS A 44 -21.24 -38.82 1.95
N MET A 45 -22.27 -38.05 1.50
CA MET A 45 -23.71 -37.83 1.92
C MET A 45 -24.11 -37.62 3.41
N ALA A 46 -25.18 -36.90 3.81
CA ALA A 46 -26.50 -36.60 3.19
C ALA A 46 -27.23 -35.36 3.79
N ASN A 47 -28.33 -34.97 3.11
CA ASN A 47 -29.22 -33.80 3.19
C ASN A 47 -30.02 -33.51 4.49
N ALA A 48 -30.43 -32.24 4.66
CA ALA A 48 -31.84 -31.83 4.85
C ALA A 48 -32.06 -30.31 4.54
N ALA A 49 -33.25 -29.97 4.06
CA ALA A 49 -33.62 -28.77 3.28
C ALA A 49 -33.83 -27.44 4.04
N SER A 50 -33.52 -26.32 3.37
CA SER A 50 -34.46 -25.20 3.15
C SER A 50 -34.04 -24.40 1.90
N THR A 51 -35.02 -23.96 1.11
CA THR A 51 -34.86 -23.31 -0.19
C THR A 51 -34.65 -21.79 -0.08
N SER A 52 -33.41 -21.31 -0.21
CA SER A 52 -33.03 -19.99 -0.77
C SER A 52 -31.50 -19.88 -0.92
N LEU A 53 -31.01 -19.53 -2.12
CA LEU A 53 -29.61 -19.19 -2.46
C LEU A 53 -28.49 -20.03 -1.81
N SER A 54 -28.52 -21.37 -1.92
CA SER A 54 -27.51 -22.22 -1.29
C SER A 54 -26.29 -22.50 -2.19
N TYR A 55 -25.25 -21.67 -2.06
CA TYR A 55 -23.87 -22.13 -2.26
C TYR A 55 -23.25 -22.37 -0.89
N GLN A 56 -22.78 -23.59 -0.64
CA GLN A 56 -22.01 -23.93 0.56
C GLN A 56 -20.52 -23.87 0.20
N PRO A 57 -19.76 -22.88 0.69
CA PRO A 57 -18.31 -22.86 0.46
C PRO A 57 -17.67 -24.16 1.00
N ALA A 58 -16.75 -24.73 0.24
CA ALA A 58 -15.88 -25.75 0.77
C ALA A 58 -15.11 -25.17 1.97
N LYS A 59 -15.03 -25.92 3.08
CA LYS A 59 -14.29 -25.52 4.28
C LYS A 59 -12.89 -25.03 3.88
N GLY A 60 -12.58 -23.77 4.15
CA GLY A 60 -11.32 -23.12 3.79
C GLY A 60 -11.32 -22.22 2.55
N LYS A 61 -12.40 -22.17 1.75
CA LYS A 61 -12.52 -21.19 0.64
C LYS A 61 -13.00 -19.84 1.15
N TRP A 62 -12.21 -18.81 0.91
CA TRP A 62 -12.43 -17.46 1.43
C TRP A 62 -13.07 -16.49 0.41
N SER A 63 -13.01 -16.82 -0.90
CA SER A 63 -13.67 -16.16 -2.04
C SER A 63 -14.03 -17.20 -3.10
N LYS A 64 -15.06 -16.98 -3.93
CA LYS A 64 -15.36 -17.81 -5.13
C LYS A 64 -14.51 -17.40 -6.32
N LEU A 65 -14.27 -16.09 -6.50
CA LEU A 65 -13.47 -15.56 -7.61
C LEU A 65 -11.96 -15.77 -7.39
N ARG A 66 -11.52 -15.79 -6.12
CA ARG A 66 -10.15 -16.06 -5.68
C ARG A 66 -10.16 -17.08 -4.55
N PRO A 67 -10.37 -18.39 -4.83
CA PRO A 67 -10.52 -19.41 -3.80
C PRO A 67 -9.26 -19.66 -2.96
N GLU A 68 -8.09 -19.26 -3.47
CA GLU A 68 -6.79 -19.40 -2.82
C GLU A 68 -6.20 -18.02 -2.57
N ALA A 69 -5.63 -17.81 -1.38
CA ALA A 69 -4.94 -16.57 -1.07
C ALA A 69 -3.66 -16.49 -1.90
N ASN A 70 -3.45 -15.35 -2.57
CA ASN A 70 -2.26 -15.16 -3.39
C ASN A 70 -1.25 -14.27 -2.67
N TYR A 71 -0.32 -14.91 -1.96
CA TYR A 71 0.79 -14.26 -1.25
C TYR A 71 2.09 -14.24 -2.07
N GLY A 72 2.04 -14.62 -3.35
CA GLY A 72 3.23 -14.88 -4.15
C GLY A 72 4.08 -16.00 -3.50
N GLY A 73 5.39 -15.84 -3.52
CA GLY A 73 6.32 -16.79 -2.88
C GLY A 73 6.40 -16.72 -1.36
N ALA A 74 5.69 -15.81 -0.68
CA ALA A 74 5.88 -15.60 0.75
C ALA A 74 5.31 -16.76 1.59
N SER A 75 6.05 -17.20 2.61
CA SER A 75 5.46 -18.01 3.68
C SER A 75 4.67 -17.11 4.61
N VAL A 76 3.37 -17.38 4.78
CA VAL A 76 2.47 -16.56 5.62
C VAL A 76 1.91 -17.40 6.76
N ARG A 77 1.89 -16.81 7.96
CA ARG A 77 1.27 -17.37 9.16
C ARG A 77 0.22 -16.40 9.67
N SER A 78 -0.87 -16.90 10.23
CA SER A 78 -1.83 -16.05 10.93
C SER A 78 -1.31 -15.68 12.31
N ALA A 79 -1.45 -14.41 12.67
CA ALA A 79 -1.30 -13.91 14.03
C ALA A 79 -2.69 -13.77 14.68
N GLU A 80 -2.79 -13.94 15.99
CA GLU A 80 -4.07 -13.76 16.68
C GLU A 80 -4.39 -12.28 16.91
N HIS A 81 -5.66 -11.91 16.79
CA HIS A 81 -6.15 -10.60 17.22
C HIS A 81 -6.01 -10.49 18.74
N ASN A 82 -5.31 -9.46 19.22
CA ASN A 82 -5.13 -9.20 20.64
C ASN A 82 -4.74 -7.72 20.90
N ASP A 83 -4.75 -7.32 22.16
CA ASP A 83 -4.43 -5.93 22.57
C ASP A 83 -2.94 -5.72 22.91
N GLN A 84 -2.09 -6.74 22.72
CA GLN A 84 -0.66 -6.72 22.97
C GLN A 84 0.16 -6.49 21.69
N TRP A 85 -0.44 -6.68 20.51
CA TRP A 85 0.23 -6.62 19.22
C TRP A 85 -0.65 -5.98 18.15
N LEU A 86 -0.05 -5.06 17.38
CA LEU A 86 -0.56 -4.59 16.10
C LEU A 86 0.05 -5.46 15.00
N GLY A 87 -0.60 -6.59 14.70
CA GLY A 87 -0.02 -7.62 13.84
C GLY A 87 1.23 -8.22 14.50
N THR A 88 2.40 -7.99 13.90
CA THR A 88 3.71 -8.41 14.44
C THR A 88 4.45 -7.32 15.22
N SER A 89 3.89 -6.10 15.30
CA SER A 89 4.46 -5.00 16.07
C SER A 89 3.93 -4.98 17.50
N LYS A 90 4.83 -5.03 18.48
CA LYS A 90 4.46 -5.01 19.90
C LYS A 90 3.80 -3.69 20.30
N ILE A 91 2.65 -3.76 20.96
CA ILE A 91 2.03 -2.62 21.64
C ILE A 91 2.76 -2.42 22.97
N THR A 92 3.31 -1.23 23.16
CA THR A 92 4.10 -0.84 24.34
C THR A 92 3.34 0.10 25.28
N GLY A 93 2.14 0.54 24.90
CA GLY A 93 1.29 1.41 25.71
C GLY A 93 0.00 1.78 24.98
N LYS A 94 -0.76 2.73 25.53
CA LYS A 94 -1.99 3.23 24.89
C LYS A 94 -1.67 3.92 23.56
N VAL A 95 -2.21 3.41 22.46
CA VAL A 95 -2.15 4.05 21.15
C VAL A 95 -3.15 5.21 21.11
N GLN A 96 -2.66 6.42 20.89
CA GLN A 96 -3.52 7.60 20.77
C GLN A 96 -3.99 7.76 19.32
N LYS A 97 -5.22 8.25 19.15
CA LYS A 97 -5.73 8.65 17.84
C LYS A 97 -4.90 9.82 17.30
N PHE A 98 -4.53 9.77 16.02
CA PHE A 98 -3.79 10.85 15.37
C PHE A 98 -4.71 12.02 15.03
N ASP A 99 -4.19 13.23 15.03
CA ASP A 99 -4.83 14.36 14.35
C ASP A 99 -4.36 14.38 12.89
N GLU A 100 -5.27 14.44 11.93
CA GLU A 100 -4.88 14.46 10.51
C GLU A 100 -4.00 15.68 10.18
N GLN A 101 -4.19 16.80 10.88
CA GLN A 101 -3.39 18.01 10.63
C GLN A 101 -1.92 17.89 11.05
N ASP A 102 -1.55 16.86 11.81
CA ASP A 102 -0.17 16.54 12.15
C ASP A 102 0.51 15.70 11.05
N GLY A 103 -0.26 15.22 10.07
CA GLY A 103 0.23 14.55 8.89
C GLY A 103 1.08 15.47 8.00
N GLY A 104 2.12 14.93 7.39
CA GLY A 104 3.12 15.72 6.67
C GLY A 104 2.53 16.67 5.59
N PHE A 105 1.60 16.20 4.77
CA PHE A 105 0.97 17.04 3.74
C PHE A 105 0.12 18.17 4.34
N CYS A 106 -0.58 17.92 5.45
CA CYS A 106 -1.31 18.95 6.17
C CYS A 106 -0.36 19.99 6.76
N LEU A 107 0.82 19.59 7.24
CA LEU A 107 1.87 20.52 7.65
C LEU A 107 2.34 21.38 6.46
N ALA A 108 2.51 20.80 5.27
CA ALA A 108 2.89 21.55 4.06
C ALA A 108 1.83 22.59 3.68
N ILE A 109 0.56 22.19 3.58
CA ILE A 109 -0.58 23.06 3.27
C ILE A 109 -0.64 24.24 4.25
N ARG A 110 -0.46 23.98 5.54
CA ARG A 110 -0.49 25.00 6.61
C ARG A 110 0.77 25.88 6.67
N GLY A 111 1.75 25.70 5.79
CA GLY A 111 3.00 26.48 5.80
C GLY A 111 3.93 26.17 6.97
N LEU A 112 3.84 24.95 7.53
CA LEU A 112 4.70 24.48 8.62
C LEU A 112 5.92 23.68 8.12
N LEU A 113 6.04 23.50 6.81
CA LEU A 113 7.26 23.05 6.10
C LEU A 113 7.80 24.22 5.26
N SER A 114 8.60 23.97 4.21
CA SER A 114 9.04 25.07 3.35
C SER A 114 7.91 25.66 2.49
N GLU A 115 8.05 26.93 2.10
CA GLU A 115 7.14 27.56 1.13
C GLU A 115 7.12 26.80 -0.21
N LYS A 116 8.27 26.26 -0.65
CA LYS A 116 8.34 25.44 -1.87
C LYS A 116 7.51 24.17 -1.72
N ALA A 117 7.51 23.53 -0.55
CA ALA A 117 6.67 22.36 -0.29
C ALA A 117 5.18 22.73 -0.26
N LYS A 118 4.81 23.88 0.33
CA LYS A 118 3.42 24.37 0.33
C LYS A 118 2.89 24.56 -1.10
N TYR A 119 3.58 25.37 -1.90
CA TYR A 119 3.17 25.64 -3.29
C TYR A 119 3.30 24.42 -4.20
N GLY A 120 4.33 23.60 -3.99
CA GLY A 120 4.51 22.36 -4.72
C GLY A 120 3.38 21.34 -4.48
N TYR A 121 2.79 21.32 -3.28
CA TYR A 121 1.61 20.52 -2.98
C TYR A 121 0.35 21.04 -3.69
N TYR A 122 0.07 22.35 -3.61
CA TYR A 122 -1.07 22.97 -4.27
C TYR A 122 -1.04 22.81 -5.79
N GLN A 123 0.16 22.72 -6.37
CA GLN A 123 0.35 22.53 -7.80
C GLN A 123 0.48 21.05 -8.19
N SER A 124 0.41 20.10 -7.23
CA SER A 124 0.71 18.68 -7.49
C SER A 124 -0.16 18.06 -8.59
N GLY A 125 -1.45 18.42 -8.67
CA GLY A 125 -2.29 18.09 -9.81
C GLY A 125 -1.77 18.73 -11.09
N LEU A 126 -1.70 20.07 -11.11
CA LEU A 126 -1.37 20.89 -12.30
C LEU A 126 -0.04 20.52 -12.96
N ARG A 127 0.91 19.99 -12.20
CA ARG A 127 2.24 19.59 -12.66
C ARG A 127 2.26 18.24 -13.41
N SER A 128 1.13 17.52 -13.45
CA SER A 128 0.97 16.26 -14.20
C SER A 128 -0.44 16.14 -14.79
N PRO A 129 -0.62 16.26 -16.13
CA PRO A 129 -1.94 16.16 -16.77
C PRO A 129 -2.68 14.86 -16.45
N LEU A 130 -1.98 13.72 -16.44
CA LEU A 130 -2.56 12.42 -16.11
C LEU A 130 -2.93 12.31 -14.63
N ALA A 131 -2.15 12.92 -13.73
CA ALA A 131 -2.54 12.95 -12.32
C ALA A 131 -3.77 13.83 -12.09
N THR A 132 -3.83 14.99 -12.76
CA THR A 132 -4.97 15.91 -12.72
C THR A 132 -6.26 15.20 -13.13
N SER A 133 -6.27 14.48 -14.24
CA SER A 133 -7.48 13.79 -14.71
C SER A 133 -8.01 12.77 -13.68
N ASN A 134 -7.12 11.97 -13.08
CA ASN A 134 -7.48 11.03 -12.02
C ASN A 134 -8.01 11.75 -10.76
N ILE A 135 -7.37 12.85 -10.36
CA ILE A 135 -7.77 13.62 -9.17
C ILE A 135 -9.16 14.25 -9.36
N ILE A 136 -9.43 14.85 -10.52
CA ILE A 136 -10.74 15.42 -10.84
C ILE A 136 -11.84 14.35 -10.71
N ALA A 137 -11.60 13.14 -11.22
CA ALA A 137 -12.55 12.04 -11.09
C ALA A 137 -12.74 11.59 -9.62
N ILE A 138 -11.66 11.51 -8.83
CA ILE A 138 -11.75 11.18 -7.39
C ILE A 138 -12.62 12.19 -6.64
N ASN A 139 -12.50 13.48 -6.96
CA ASN A 139 -13.24 14.53 -6.26
C ASN A 139 -14.76 14.36 -6.37
N ALA A 140 -15.24 13.99 -7.56
CA ALA A 140 -16.67 13.81 -7.82
C ALA A 140 -17.31 12.76 -6.88
N ILE A 141 -16.52 11.82 -6.38
CA ILE A 141 -16.96 10.76 -5.48
C ILE A 141 -16.50 10.94 -4.02
N SER A 142 -15.90 12.09 -3.67
CA SER A 142 -15.36 12.38 -2.33
C SER A 142 -16.34 13.12 -1.40
N GLY A 143 -17.50 13.52 -1.93
CA GLY A 143 -18.51 14.27 -1.17
C GLY A 143 -19.15 13.45 -0.04
N PRO A 144 -19.66 14.10 1.03
CA PRO A 144 -20.26 13.42 2.19
C PRO A 144 -21.32 12.38 1.82
N GLU A 145 -22.22 12.69 0.88
CA GLU A 145 -23.29 11.76 0.46
C GLU A 145 -22.77 10.50 -0.24
N MET A 146 -21.62 10.61 -0.92
CA MET A 146 -20.99 9.46 -1.59
C MET A 146 -20.33 8.55 -0.57
N VAL A 147 -19.55 9.14 0.34
CA VAL A 147 -18.78 8.35 1.31
C VAL A 147 -19.64 7.84 2.46
N ASP A 148 -20.67 8.57 2.86
CA ASP A 148 -21.45 8.34 4.09
C ASP A 148 -22.94 8.73 3.90
N GLY A 149 -23.50 8.29 2.77
CA GLY A 149 -24.91 8.54 2.42
C GLY A 149 -25.93 7.84 3.32
N PRO A 150 -27.24 7.99 3.04
CA PRO A 150 -28.30 7.41 3.85
C PRO A 150 -28.30 5.88 3.81
N VAL A 151 -28.73 5.27 4.91
CA VAL A 151 -28.96 3.82 5.05
C VAL A 151 -30.42 3.49 4.74
N SER A 152 -30.67 2.40 4.01
CA SER A 152 -32.02 1.91 3.76
C SER A 152 -32.74 1.60 5.08
N GLN A 153 -34.00 2.03 5.20
CA GLN A 153 -34.84 1.74 6.36
C GLN A 153 -35.27 0.27 6.42
N GLU A 154 -35.39 -0.36 5.24
CA GLU A 154 -35.69 -1.78 5.12
C GLU A 154 -34.37 -2.57 5.01
N ARG A 155 -34.19 -3.53 5.93
CA ARG A 155 -33.08 -4.47 5.88
C ARG A 155 -33.40 -5.61 4.94
N LEU A 156 -32.55 -5.78 3.94
CA LEU A 156 -32.64 -6.92 3.04
C LEU A 156 -32.10 -8.18 3.73
N PRO A 157 -32.68 -9.37 3.44
CA PRO A 157 -32.17 -10.61 4.00
C PRO A 157 -30.73 -10.86 3.50
N ILE A 158 -29.82 -11.14 4.43
CA ILE A 158 -28.43 -11.51 4.15
C ILE A 158 -28.15 -12.92 4.68
N PRO A 159 -27.16 -13.64 4.10
CA PRO A 159 -26.74 -14.93 4.63
C PRO A 159 -25.96 -14.78 5.96
N ASP A 160 -25.50 -15.90 6.52
CA ASP A 160 -24.65 -15.87 7.71
C ASP A 160 -23.31 -15.13 7.46
N PRO A 161 -22.58 -14.71 8.52
CA PRO A 161 -21.37 -13.90 8.39
C PRO A 161 -20.24 -14.53 7.55
N GLU A 162 -20.11 -15.87 7.49
CA GLU A 162 -19.07 -16.51 6.69
C GLU A 162 -19.39 -16.39 5.19
N GLN A 163 -20.63 -16.71 4.83
CA GLN A 163 -21.12 -16.54 3.46
C GLN A 163 -21.15 -15.06 3.04
N MET A 164 -21.50 -14.16 3.97
CA MET A 164 -21.52 -12.72 3.69
C MET A 164 -20.11 -12.17 3.46
N SER A 165 -19.12 -12.60 4.25
CA SER A 165 -17.71 -12.23 4.01
C SER A 165 -17.21 -12.72 2.66
N GLN A 166 -17.54 -13.95 2.28
CA GLN A 166 -17.20 -14.46 0.94
C GLN A 166 -17.84 -13.60 -0.16
N HIS A 167 -19.12 -13.27 -0.02
CA HIS A 167 -19.84 -12.41 -0.96
C HIS A 167 -19.21 -11.02 -1.08
N ILE A 168 -18.86 -10.38 0.04
CA ILE A 168 -18.22 -9.07 0.05
C ILE A 168 -16.84 -9.11 -0.65
N LYS A 169 -16.07 -10.17 -0.44
CA LYS A 169 -14.78 -10.35 -1.11
C LYS A 169 -14.93 -10.59 -2.61
N ASP A 170 -15.90 -11.43 -3.00
CA ASP A 170 -16.24 -11.63 -4.40
C ASP A 170 -16.73 -10.35 -5.07
N LEU A 171 -17.52 -9.53 -4.38
CA LEU A 171 -17.92 -8.21 -4.85
C LEU A 171 -16.69 -7.30 -5.08
N ALA A 172 -15.75 -7.25 -4.14
CA ALA A 172 -14.53 -6.46 -4.31
C ALA A 172 -13.71 -6.89 -5.55
N TYR A 173 -13.55 -8.21 -5.76
CA TYR A 173 -12.86 -8.74 -6.93
C TYR A 173 -13.62 -8.51 -8.24
N TYR A 174 -14.95 -8.64 -8.22
CA TYR A 174 -15.81 -8.28 -9.35
C TYR A 174 -15.61 -6.81 -9.73
N LEU A 175 -15.49 -5.93 -8.73
CA LEU A 175 -15.17 -4.51 -8.88
C LEU A 175 -13.68 -4.22 -9.16
N ARG A 176 -12.87 -5.26 -9.45
CA ARG A 176 -11.46 -5.17 -9.88
C ARG A 176 -10.49 -4.77 -8.78
N ALA A 177 -10.79 -5.02 -7.51
CA ALA A 177 -9.77 -5.02 -6.46
C ALA A 177 -8.70 -6.08 -6.78
N ASP A 178 -7.42 -5.75 -6.55
CA ASP A 178 -6.34 -6.73 -6.65
C ASP A 178 -6.22 -7.57 -5.38
N GLU A 179 -6.67 -7.03 -4.26
CA GLU A 179 -6.72 -7.72 -2.97
C GLU A 179 -7.81 -7.16 -2.06
N VAL A 180 -8.38 -8.01 -1.20
CA VAL A 180 -9.39 -7.60 -0.21
C VAL A 180 -9.23 -8.38 1.10
N GLY A 181 -9.34 -7.68 2.22
CA GLY A 181 -9.35 -8.28 3.56
C GLY A 181 -10.44 -7.66 4.42
N ILE A 182 -10.90 -8.41 5.42
CA ILE A 182 -11.94 -7.99 6.36
C ILE A 182 -11.39 -8.11 7.77
N GLY A 183 -11.30 -7.01 8.51
CA GLY A 183 -10.74 -6.98 9.84
C GLY A 183 -11.70 -6.40 10.87
N LYS A 184 -11.37 -6.63 12.15
CA LYS A 184 -11.96 -5.85 13.26
C LYS A 184 -11.39 -4.44 13.20
N MET A 185 -12.22 -3.42 13.15
CA MET A 185 -11.76 -2.03 13.09
C MET A 185 -11.10 -1.63 14.42
N PRO A 186 -9.80 -1.31 14.46
CA PRO A 186 -9.17 -0.85 15.70
C PRO A 186 -9.69 0.54 16.06
N SER A 187 -10.13 0.74 17.31
CA SER A 187 -10.72 2.02 17.72
C SER A 187 -9.76 3.21 17.60
N TYR A 188 -8.46 2.97 17.78
CA TYR A 188 -7.39 3.97 17.60
C TYR A 188 -7.04 4.23 16.13
N ALA A 189 -7.55 3.44 15.18
CA ALA A 189 -7.32 3.63 13.76
C ALA A 189 -8.17 4.76 13.17
N TYR A 190 -9.20 5.23 13.88
CA TYR A 190 -9.86 6.48 13.52
C TYR A 190 -8.99 7.69 13.90
N TYR A 191 -8.98 8.73 13.07
CA TYR A 191 -8.42 10.01 13.45
C TYR A 191 -9.16 10.57 14.69
N ALA A 192 -8.50 11.42 15.46
CA ALA A 192 -9.14 12.23 16.50
C ALA A 192 -9.91 13.38 15.85
N SER A 193 -9.30 14.02 14.85
CA SER A 193 -9.92 15.03 14.01
C SER A 193 -9.31 15.01 12.61
N THR A 194 -10.09 15.44 11.61
CA THR A 194 -9.67 15.62 10.22
C THR A 194 -9.52 17.11 9.91
N MET A 195 -8.78 17.42 8.84
CA MET A 195 -8.66 18.75 8.27
C MET A 195 -9.86 19.07 7.36
N GLU A 196 -10.41 20.26 7.49
CA GLU A 196 -11.46 20.78 6.59
C GLU A 196 -11.05 22.17 6.06
N PRO A 197 -11.01 22.39 4.73
CA PRO A 197 -11.25 21.44 3.64
C PRO A 197 -10.26 20.26 3.61
N THR A 198 -10.67 19.15 2.98
CA THR A 198 -9.85 17.93 2.96
C THR A 198 -8.52 18.13 2.23
N GLN A 199 -7.52 17.33 2.61
CA GLN A 199 -6.21 17.32 1.95
C GLN A 199 -6.32 17.10 0.43
N GLY A 200 -7.27 16.25 0.01
CA GLY A 200 -7.57 15.96 -1.39
C GLY A 200 -8.14 17.16 -2.15
N ALA A 201 -9.01 17.96 -1.51
CA ALA A 201 -9.59 19.17 -2.09
C ALA A 201 -8.52 20.23 -2.43
N PHE A 202 -7.48 20.36 -1.60
CA PHE A 202 -6.34 21.22 -1.89
C PHE A 202 -5.47 20.68 -3.04
N ALA A 203 -5.20 19.37 -3.08
CA ALA A 203 -4.41 18.77 -4.15
C ALA A 203 -5.07 18.89 -5.53
N SER A 204 -6.41 18.97 -5.56
CA SER A 204 -7.18 19.09 -6.78
C SER A 204 -7.44 20.52 -7.26
N GLY A 205 -7.10 21.52 -6.44
CA GLY A 205 -7.44 22.92 -6.74
C GLY A 205 -8.93 23.24 -6.64
N MET A 206 -9.74 22.39 -5.99
CA MET A 206 -11.18 22.65 -5.78
C MET A 206 -11.44 23.77 -4.78
N VAL A 207 -10.53 23.95 -3.83
CA VAL A 207 -10.59 24.99 -2.83
C VAL A 207 -9.47 25.98 -3.04
N SER A 208 -9.74 27.25 -2.70
CA SER A 208 -8.69 28.27 -2.70
C SER A 208 -7.55 27.87 -1.77
N LYS A 209 -6.32 28.17 -2.18
CA LYS A 209 -5.11 28.05 -1.33
C LYS A 209 -5.19 28.87 -0.04
N ASP A 210 -6.06 29.88 -0.02
CA ASP A 210 -6.30 30.78 1.11
C ASP A 210 -7.53 30.37 1.94
N ALA A 211 -8.14 29.20 1.65
CA ALA A 211 -9.28 28.70 2.40
C ALA A 211 -8.91 28.50 3.88
N THR A 212 -9.80 28.92 4.77
CA THR A 212 -9.64 28.74 6.22
C THR A 212 -9.61 27.25 6.56
N ILE A 213 -8.52 26.81 7.19
CA ILE A 213 -8.35 25.42 7.62
C ILE A 213 -8.87 25.26 9.04
N THR A 214 -9.78 24.31 9.23
CA THR A 214 -10.38 23.98 10.53
C THR A 214 -10.20 22.50 10.87
N LYS A 215 -10.43 22.15 12.14
CA LYS A 215 -10.45 20.78 12.64
C LYS A 215 -11.90 20.29 12.73
N ARG A 216 -12.18 19.13 12.14
CA ARG A 216 -13.46 18.42 12.25
C ARG A 216 -13.28 17.17 13.10
N PRO A 217 -13.88 17.09 14.31
CA PRO A 217 -13.79 15.88 15.14
C PRO A 217 -14.38 14.66 14.43
N VAL A 218 -13.71 13.50 14.59
CA VAL A 218 -14.25 12.21 14.11
C VAL A 218 -14.91 11.50 15.29
N THR A 219 -16.23 11.36 15.21
CA THR A 219 -17.07 10.80 16.28
C THR A 219 -17.67 9.44 15.94
N ALA A 220 -17.87 9.15 14.65
CA ALA A 220 -18.41 7.87 14.20
C ALA A 220 -17.42 6.72 14.47
N SER A 221 -17.96 5.55 14.82
CA SER A 221 -17.18 4.34 15.05
C SER A 221 -18.00 3.13 14.62
N LEU A 222 -17.45 2.33 13.72
CA LEU A 222 -18.06 1.10 13.22
C LEU A 222 -17.13 -0.09 13.52
N PRO A 223 -17.66 -1.29 13.80
CA PRO A 223 -16.89 -2.39 14.37
C PRO A 223 -15.99 -3.12 13.36
N ASN A 224 -16.34 -3.10 12.07
CA ASN A 224 -15.65 -3.87 11.04
C ASN A 224 -15.01 -2.93 10.01
N VAL A 225 -13.91 -3.38 9.42
CA VAL A 225 -13.25 -2.70 8.31
C VAL A 225 -13.00 -3.68 7.16
N ILE A 226 -13.46 -3.33 5.96
CA ILE A 226 -13.12 -4.03 4.73
C ILE A 226 -12.05 -3.19 4.04
N VAL A 227 -10.90 -3.75 3.73
CA VAL A 227 -9.81 -3.04 3.05
C VAL A 227 -9.65 -3.61 1.65
N VAL A 228 -9.64 -2.73 0.65
CA VAL A 228 -9.38 -3.09 -0.75
C VAL A 228 -8.07 -2.46 -1.21
N ALA A 229 -7.29 -3.21 -1.98
CA ALA A 229 -6.04 -2.76 -2.55
C ALA A 229 -6.08 -2.82 -4.08
N VAL A 230 -5.46 -1.83 -4.72
CA VAL A 230 -5.19 -1.80 -6.16
C VAL A 230 -3.70 -1.61 -6.39
N GLU A 231 -3.11 -2.47 -7.20
CA GLU A 231 -1.69 -2.55 -7.50
C GLU A 231 -1.25 -1.41 -8.46
N GLN A 232 -0.11 -0.80 -8.15
CA GLN A 232 0.48 0.26 -8.96
C GLN A 232 1.35 -0.35 -10.06
N HIS A 233 0.72 -0.76 -11.15
CA HIS A 233 1.28 -1.32 -12.39
C HIS A 233 2.80 -1.53 -12.42
N LEU A 234 3.24 -2.77 -12.21
CA LEU A 234 4.64 -3.20 -12.15
C LEU A 234 5.50 -2.67 -13.30
N GLU A 235 5.10 -2.90 -14.56
CA GLU A 235 5.89 -2.55 -15.74
C GLU A 235 6.20 -1.05 -15.79
N THR A 236 5.22 -0.21 -15.45
CA THR A 236 5.42 1.24 -15.36
C THR A 236 6.43 1.58 -14.24
N TYR A 237 6.40 0.89 -13.09
CA TYR A 237 7.39 1.09 -12.03
C TYR A 237 8.80 0.62 -12.44
N LEU A 238 8.91 -0.42 -13.27
CA LEU A 238 10.20 -0.88 -13.79
C LEU A 238 10.85 0.16 -14.72
N ALA A 239 10.05 0.89 -15.50
CA ALA A 239 10.52 2.01 -16.32
C ALA A 239 10.69 3.34 -15.55
N SER A 240 10.13 3.48 -14.35
CA SER A 240 10.19 4.73 -13.59
C SER A 240 11.46 4.81 -12.73
N THR A 241 11.99 6.00 -12.46
CA THR A 241 13.00 6.20 -11.40
C THR A 241 12.39 6.05 -10.00
N GLY A 242 11.06 6.09 -9.90
CA GLY A 242 10.29 6.14 -8.67
C GLY A 242 10.03 7.56 -8.17
N TYR A 243 10.56 8.60 -8.82
CA TYR A 243 10.29 10.01 -8.47
C TYR A 243 10.28 10.93 -9.70
N ASP A 244 10.10 10.35 -10.88
CA ASP A 244 9.96 11.04 -12.16
C ASP A 244 8.49 11.44 -12.44
N GLY A 245 8.21 11.85 -13.68
CA GLY A 245 6.91 12.37 -14.10
C GLY A 245 5.71 11.45 -13.89
N ILE A 246 5.92 10.13 -13.83
CA ILE A 246 4.82 9.14 -13.70
C ILE A 246 4.51 8.77 -12.24
N ALA A 247 5.38 9.13 -11.28
CA ALA A 247 5.29 8.68 -9.90
C ALA A 247 3.96 9.06 -9.21
N VAL A 248 3.51 10.30 -9.36
CA VAL A 248 2.20 10.74 -8.83
C VAL A 248 1.04 10.06 -9.54
N SER A 249 1.12 9.82 -10.85
CA SER A 249 0.04 9.23 -11.64
C SER A 249 -0.16 7.74 -11.32
N GLN A 250 0.90 7.01 -10.99
CA GLN A 250 0.80 5.66 -10.42
C GLN A 250 -0.03 5.65 -9.13
N SER A 251 0.19 6.64 -8.25
CA SER A 251 -0.58 6.80 -7.02
C SER A 251 -2.03 7.18 -7.30
N THR A 252 -2.28 8.22 -8.11
CA THR A 252 -3.64 8.73 -8.34
C THR A 252 -4.51 7.77 -9.14
N ARG A 253 -3.94 6.98 -10.07
CA ARG A 253 -4.64 5.88 -10.74
C ARG A 253 -5.23 4.90 -9.72
N CYS A 254 -4.41 4.48 -8.76
CA CYS A 254 -4.82 3.47 -7.80
C CYS A 254 -5.76 4.07 -6.75
N TYR A 255 -5.55 5.31 -6.31
CA TYR A 255 -6.50 6.03 -5.46
C TYR A 255 -7.87 6.18 -6.12
N HIS A 256 -7.92 6.47 -7.43
CA HIS A 256 -9.16 6.53 -8.19
C HIS A 256 -9.86 5.18 -8.22
N ALA A 257 -9.14 4.12 -8.61
CA ALA A 257 -9.71 2.77 -8.65
C ALA A 257 -10.23 2.31 -7.28
N SER A 258 -9.42 2.45 -6.23
CA SER A 258 -9.81 2.03 -4.87
C SER A 258 -10.95 2.87 -4.29
N ALA A 259 -11.02 4.17 -4.61
CA ALA A 259 -12.14 5.03 -4.21
C ALA A 259 -13.47 4.60 -4.83
N ASN A 260 -13.48 4.29 -6.14
CA ASN A 260 -14.69 3.79 -6.80
C ASN A 260 -15.18 2.49 -6.16
N ILE A 261 -14.28 1.53 -5.92
CA ILE A 261 -14.60 0.27 -5.26
C ILE A 261 -15.22 0.53 -3.88
N ALA A 262 -14.55 1.35 -3.05
CA ALA A 262 -14.99 1.62 -1.69
C ALA A 262 -16.36 2.33 -1.62
N VAL A 263 -16.59 3.33 -2.49
CA VAL A 263 -17.87 4.05 -2.55
C VAL A 263 -18.99 3.11 -2.99
N MET A 264 -18.80 2.32 -4.05
CA MET A 264 -19.80 1.37 -4.53
C MET A 264 -20.14 0.30 -3.48
N MET A 265 -19.12 -0.25 -2.81
CA MET A 265 -19.32 -1.24 -1.76
C MET A 265 -20.00 -0.65 -0.53
N ALA A 266 -19.60 0.55 -0.08
CA ALA A 266 -20.26 1.22 1.04
C ALA A 266 -21.73 1.51 0.72
N GLN A 267 -22.02 2.04 -0.47
CA GLN A 267 -23.39 2.28 -0.92
C GLN A 267 -24.21 0.99 -1.00
N TYR A 268 -23.63 -0.10 -1.53
CA TYR A 268 -24.29 -1.40 -1.55
C TYR A 268 -24.67 -1.88 -0.15
N ILE A 269 -23.75 -1.77 0.82
CA ILE A 269 -24.01 -2.17 2.21
C ILE A 269 -25.09 -1.29 2.85
N ARG A 270 -25.11 0.01 2.56
CA ARG A 270 -26.18 0.92 2.99
C ARG A 270 -27.55 0.57 2.40
N ILE A 271 -27.58 0.14 1.14
CA ILE A 271 -28.81 -0.36 0.49
C ILE A 271 -29.29 -1.67 1.13
N LEU A 272 -28.39 -2.52 1.61
CA LEU A 272 -28.76 -3.71 2.40
C LEU A 272 -29.34 -3.36 3.80
N GLY A 273 -29.24 -2.10 4.23
CA GLY A 273 -29.77 -1.62 5.52
C GLY A 273 -28.76 -1.65 6.68
N TYR A 274 -27.46 -1.61 6.36
CA TYR A 274 -26.35 -1.58 7.33
C TYR A 274 -25.55 -0.27 7.20
N ASN A 275 -25.01 0.22 8.31
CA ASN A 275 -24.17 1.41 8.29
C ASN A 275 -22.85 1.09 7.57
N ALA A 276 -22.46 1.93 6.62
CA ALA A 276 -21.17 1.80 5.97
C ALA A 276 -20.65 3.15 5.47
N ARG A 277 -19.37 3.40 5.71
CA ARG A 277 -18.66 4.59 5.26
C ARG A 277 -17.44 4.21 4.43
N ALA A 278 -17.30 4.81 3.25
CA ALA A 278 -16.10 4.70 2.43
C ALA A 278 -14.98 5.59 3.00
N GLN A 279 -13.75 5.07 2.96
CA GLN A 279 -12.53 5.70 3.44
C GLN A 279 -11.52 5.68 2.29
N HIS A 280 -11.26 6.82 1.65
CA HIS A 280 -10.34 6.88 0.51
C HIS A 280 -9.62 8.24 0.44
N PHE A 281 -8.66 8.37 -0.49
CA PHE A 281 -7.77 9.55 -0.62
C PHE A 281 -8.46 10.92 -0.54
N GLY A 282 -9.65 11.06 -1.09
CA GLY A 282 -10.36 12.34 -1.08
C GLY A 282 -11.05 12.66 0.25
N ASN A 283 -11.33 11.65 1.09
CA ASN A 283 -12.08 11.79 2.33
C ASN A 283 -11.81 10.60 3.28
N TYR A 284 -10.79 10.75 4.13
CA TYR A 284 -10.45 9.78 5.17
C TYR A 284 -10.90 10.26 6.55
N GLU A 285 -11.42 9.34 7.36
CA GLU A 285 -11.56 9.45 8.81
C GLU A 285 -10.75 8.36 9.54
N ALA A 286 -10.09 7.49 8.79
CA ALA A 286 -9.30 6.38 9.30
C ALA A 286 -7.86 6.37 8.77
N VAL A 287 -6.94 5.93 9.61
CA VAL A 287 -5.53 5.67 9.30
C VAL A 287 -5.41 4.27 8.69
N MET A 288 -4.98 4.20 7.44
CA MET A 288 -5.01 2.94 6.67
C MET A 288 -4.05 1.86 7.15
N GLY A 289 -2.91 2.21 7.76
CA GLY A 289 -1.91 1.24 8.22
C GLY A 289 -2.49 0.20 9.19
N PRO A 290 -3.05 0.62 10.34
CA PRO A 290 -3.73 -0.31 11.25
C PRO A 290 -4.90 -1.06 10.62
N CYS A 291 -5.65 -0.43 9.70
CA CYS A 291 -6.76 -1.08 9.00
C CYS A 291 -6.27 -2.27 8.14
N LEU A 292 -5.17 -2.08 7.39
CA LEU A 292 -4.56 -3.14 6.58
C LEU A 292 -4.11 -4.32 7.42
N ILE A 293 -3.44 -4.05 8.54
CA ILE A 293 -2.95 -5.09 9.45
C ILE A 293 -4.12 -5.86 10.06
N ALA A 294 -5.14 -5.16 10.53
CA ALA A 294 -6.33 -5.78 11.10
C ALA A 294 -7.09 -6.66 10.10
N ALA A 295 -7.04 -6.31 8.81
CA ALA A 295 -7.63 -7.05 7.71
C ALA A 295 -6.74 -8.18 7.15
N GLY A 296 -5.57 -8.45 7.75
CA GLY A 296 -4.66 -9.50 7.28
C GLY A 296 -3.91 -9.17 5.98
N MET A 297 -3.79 -7.88 5.64
CA MET A 297 -3.29 -7.41 4.34
C MET A 297 -1.79 -7.05 4.37
N GLY A 298 -1.09 -7.29 5.47
CA GLY A 298 0.35 -7.04 5.55
C GLY A 298 0.88 -6.77 6.94
N GLU A 299 2.16 -6.39 6.98
CA GLU A 299 2.92 -6.06 8.18
C GLU A 299 3.52 -4.63 8.08
N LEU A 300 3.76 -4.00 9.24
CA LEU A 300 4.52 -2.75 9.31
C LEU A 300 5.95 -2.95 8.81
N THR A 301 6.56 -1.86 8.37
CA THR A 301 7.86 -1.90 7.68
C THR A 301 8.81 -0.81 8.16
N ARG A 302 10.04 -0.85 7.65
CA ARG A 302 11.07 0.17 7.89
C ARG A 302 10.62 1.60 7.55
N THR A 303 9.67 1.77 6.63
CA THR A 303 9.23 3.12 6.20
C THR A 303 8.20 3.74 7.14
N GLY A 304 7.98 3.17 8.33
CA GLY A 304 7.06 3.67 9.34
C GLY A 304 5.64 3.16 9.14
N ASP A 305 4.69 4.06 8.89
CA ASP A 305 3.26 3.74 8.80
C ASP A 305 2.84 3.08 7.48
N CYS A 306 3.80 2.64 6.66
CA CYS A 306 3.48 1.87 5.46
C CYS A 306 3.48 0.39 5.77
N VAL A 307 2.42 -0.27 5.33
CA VAL A 307 2.24 -1.71 5.40
C VAL A 307 2.62 -2.32 4.05
N ALA A 308 3.37 -3.41 4.08
CA ALA A 308 3.69 -4.18 2.88
C ALA A 308 2.83 -5.44 2.82
N HIS A 309 2.27 -5.71 1.64
CA HIS A 309 1.58 -6.96 1.35
C HIS A 309 2.60 -8.02 0.89
N PRO A 310 2.45 -9.31 1.26
CA PRO A 310 3.41 -10.37 0.90
C PRO A 310 3.62 -10.55 -0.62
N ARG A 311 2.60 -10.28 -1.45
CA ARG A 311 2.69 -10.45 -2.92
C ARG A 311 3.30 -9.26 -3.68
N PHE A 312 2.92 -8.04 -3.33
CA PHE A 312 3.26 -6.83 -4.09
C PHE A 312 3.96 -5.76 -3.26
N GLY A 313 4.33 -6.06 -2.02
CA GLY A 313 5.06 -5.16 -1.13
C GLY A 313 4.26 -3.87 -0.90
N PHE A 314 4.90 -2.73 -1.16
CA PHE A 314 4.28 -1.41 -1.07
C PHE A 314 3.56 -0.96 -2.34
N ARG A 315 3.59 -1.77 -3.40
CA ARG A 315 3.17 -1.37 -4.74
C ARG A 315 1.66 -1.42 -4.90
N SER A 316 0.93 -0.86 -3.95
CA SER A 316 -0.52 -0.69 -4.01
C SER A 316 -0.95 0.64 -3.39
N LYS A 317 -2.18 1.04 -3.69
CA LYS A 317 -2.94 1.99 -2.89
C LYS A 317 -4.21 1.32 -2.40
N VAL A 318 -4.73 1.83 -1.30
CA VAL A 318 -5.81 1.17 -0.58
C VAL A 318 -6.93 2.16 -0.33
N ALA A 319 -8.13 1.63 -0.18
CA ALA A 319 -9.27 2.29 0.42
C ALA A 319 -9.89 1.30 1.42
N ALA A 320 -10.74 1.80 2.30
CA ALA A 320 -11.45 0.96 3.25
C ALA A 320 -12.94 1.28 3.29
N ILE A 321 -13.72 0.36 3.84
CA ILE A 321 -15.13 0.53 4.15
C ILE A 321 -15.28 0.15 5.62
N THR A 322 -15.66 1.10 6.46
CA THR A 322 -16.01 0.82 7.86
C THR A 322 -17.49 0.54 7.94
N THR A 323 -17.91 -0.54 8.61
CA THR A 323 -19.31 -1.01 8.60
C THR A 323 -19.71 -1.77 9.86
N ASP A 324 -21.03 -1.82 10.15
CA ASP A 324 -21.65 -2.71 11.14
C ASP A 324 -22.26 -3.99 10.52
N LEU A 325 -22.08 -4.22 9.22
CA LEU A 325 -22.47 -5.46 8.55
C LEU A 325 -21.82 -6.67 9.26
N PRO A 326 -22.61 -7.70 9.67
CA PRO A 326 -22.07 -8.92 10.26
C PRO A 326 -21.20 -9.69 9.27
N LEU A 327 -19.93 -9.89 9.62
CA LEU A 327 -18.92 -10.48 8.75
C LEU A 327 -17.99 -11.40 9.55
N ALA A 328 -17.58 -12.52 8.94
CA ALA A 328 -16.43 -13.30 9.39
C ALA A 328 -15.12 -12.54 9.08
N LEU A 329 -14.25 -12.43 10.09
CA LEU A 329 -13.06 -11.59 10.03
C LEU A 329 -11.80 -12.42 9.69
N ASP A 330 -10.93 -11.83 8.89
CA ASP A 330 -9.56 -12.27 8.68
C ASP A 330 -8.69 -11.96 9.89
N LYS A 331 -7.56 -12.67 9.97
CA LYS A 331 -6.55 -12.50 11.02
C LYS A 331 -5.37 -11.68 10.48
N PRO A 332 -4.68 -10.90 11.33
CA PRO A 332 -3.40 -10.32 10.97
C PRO A 332 -2.41 -11.40 10.54
N ILE A 333 -1.38 -11.03 9.79
CA ILE A 333 -0.42 -11.98 9.23
C ILE A 333 1.01 -11.69 9.67
N ASP A 334 1.83 -12.74 9.64
CA ASP A 334 3.28 -12.71 9.77
C ASP A 334 3.90 -13.42 8.56
N PHE A 335 4.67 -12.69 7.77
CA PHE A 335 5.42 -13.19 6.63
C PHE A 335 6.91 -12.85 6.72
N GLY A 336 7.40 -12.52 7.92
CA GLY A 336 8.80 -12.24 8.19
C GLY A 336 9.26 -10.82 7.84
N MET A 337 8.33 -9.88 7.63
CA MET A 337 8.68 -8.50 7.24
C MET A 337 9.52 -7.78 8.30
N LEU A 338 9.24 -8.01 9.59
CA LEU A 338 10.02 -7.46 10.70
C LEU A 338 11.51 -7.83 10.58
N ASP A 339 11.78 -9.13 10.45
CA ASP A 339 13.14 -9.66 10.32
C ASP A 339 13.81 -9.23 9.03
N PHE A 340 13.05 -9.18 7.93
CA PHE A 340 13.55 -8.67 6.66
C PHE A 340 13.98 -7.20 6.75
N CYS A 341 13.13 -6.36 7.34
CA CYS A 341 13.39 -4.93 7.48
C CYS A 341 14.63 -4.64 8.32
N ARG A 342 14.92 -5.43 9.37
CA ARG A 342 16.13 -5.28 10.21
C ARG A 342 17.43 -5.29 9.41
N VAL A 343 17.52 -6.16 8.40
CA VAL A 343 18.76 -6.40 7.64
C VAL A 343 18.81 -5.72 6.26
N CYS A 344 17.66 -5.52 5.61
CA CYS A 344 17.62 -5.08 4.22
C CYS A 344 18.14 -3.64 4.03
N LYS A 345 17.48 -2.66 4.67
CA LYS A 345 17.80 -1.21 4.63
C LYS A 345 17.80 -0.53 3.25
N LYS A 346 17.58 -1.25 2.16
CA LYS A 346 17.61 -0.74 0.78
C LYS A 346 16.72 0.49 0.54
N CYS A 347 15.52 0.52 1.11
CA CYS A 347 14.63 1.69 1.00
C CYS A 347 15.20 2.95 1.67
N ALA A 348 16.00 2.81 2.72
CA ALA A 348 16.69 3.91 3.39
C ALA A 348 17.92 4.37 2.59
N ASP A 349 18.71 3.43 2.10
CA ASP A 349 19.90 3.71 1.27
C ASP A 349 19.52 4.52 0.02
N GLU A 350 18.43 4.12 -0.63
CA GLU A 350 17.93 4.71 -1.88
C GLU A 350 16.99 5.91 -1.67
N CYS A 351 16.68 6.29 -0.43
CA CYS A 351 15.79 7.41 -0.14
C CYS A 351 16.45 8.73 -0.57
N PRO A 352 15.87 9.49 -1.53
CA PRO A 352 16.51 10.73 -2.01
C PRO A 352 16.58 11.81 -0.94
N SER A 353 15.60 11.86 -0.02
CA SER A 353 15.55 12.83 1.08
C SER A 353 16.18 12.33 2.38
N LYS A 354 16.70 11.10 2.40
CA LYS A 354 17.25 10.45 3.61
C LYS A 354 16.30 10.52 4.80
N ALA A 355 15.00 10.36 4.52
CA ALA A 355 13.93 10.40 5.51
C ALA A 355 13.76 9.08 6.27
N ILE A 356 14.08 7.95 5.63
CA ILE A 356 13.86 6.63 6.20
C ILE A 356 15.06 6.25 7.08
N THR A 357 14.79 5.77 8.31
CA THR A 357 15.84 5.42 9.27
C THR A 357 16.67 4.19 8.85
N LEU A 358 17.95 4.21 9.21
CA LEU A 358 18.89 3.10 9.10
C LEU A 358 18.97 2.25 10.38
N ASP A 359 18.19 2.58 11.41
CA ASP A 359 18.21 1.86 12.70
C ASP A 359 17.89 0.37 12.50
N PRO A 360 18.64 -0.54 13.14
CA PRO A 360 18.39 -1.97 12.97
C PRO A 360 16.98 -2.34 13.43
N ASP A 361 16.56 -1.87 14.60
CA ASP A 361 15.31 -2.28 15.23
C ASP A 361 14.25 -1.16 15.26
N PRO A 362 12.96 -1.53 15.31
CA PRO A 362 11.89 -0.57 15.56
C PRO A 362 11.98 -0.02 16.99
N VAL A 363 11.52 1.21 17.18
CA VAL A 363 11.50 1.90 18.46
C VAL A 363 10.07 2.24 18.88
N PRO A 364 9.79 2.46 20.18
CA PRO A 364 8.47 2.88 20.62
C PRO A 364 8.04 4.22 19.99
N TYR A 365 6.83 4.25 19.45
CA TYR A 365 6.17 5.46 18.95
C TYR A 365 4.65 5.31 19.08
N ASN A 366 3.98 6.32 19.66
CA ASN A 366 2.54 6.32 19.87
C ASN A 366 1.97 4.99 20.41
N GLY A 367 2.65 4.40 21.40
CA GLY A 367 2.18 3.17 22.05
C GLY A 367 2.49 1.85 21.33
N TYR A 368 3.25 1.82 20.23
CA TYR A 368 3.69 0.57 19.58
C TYR A 368 5.10 0.67 18.98
N LEU A 369 5.71 -0.48 18.68
CA LEU A 369 7.02 -0.54 18.02
C LEU A 369 6.90 -0.33 16.51
N ARG A 370 7.66 0.63 15.96
CA ARG A 370 7.85 0.82 14.52
C ARG A 370 9.20 1.46 14.20
N TRP A 371 9.63 1.40 12.95
CA TRP A 371 10.72 2.26 12.49
C TRP A 371 10.23 3.69 12.26
N ASN A 372 10.91 4.68 12.82
CA ASN A 372 10.51 6.07 12.68
C ASN A 372 11.17 6.69 11.43
N THR A 373 10.37 6.85 10.38
CA THR A 373 10.71 7.68 9.21
C THR A 373 10.41 9.15 9.51
N ASP A 374 11.31 10.06 9.11
CA ASP A 374 11.09 11.50 9.17
C ASP A 374 10.07 11.91 8.11
N SER A 375 8.79 11.96 8.52
CA SER A 375 7.67 12.29 7.64
C SER A 375 7.76 13.71 7.09
N LYS A 376 8.42 14.64 7.80
CA LYS A 376 8.62 16.02 7.36
C LYS A 376 9.60 16.05 6.18
N LYS A 377 10.76 15.39 6.29
CA LYS A 377 11.71 15.27 5.16
C LYS A 377 11.13 14.53 3.97
N CYS A 378 10.35 13.48 4.21
CA CYS A 378 9.67 12.76 3.13
C CYS A 378 8.68 13.67 2.40
N THR A 379 7.85 14.41 3.15
CA THR A 379 6.87 15.34 2.57
C THR A 379 7.55 16.49 1.85
N GLU A 380 8.55 17.10 2.46
CA GLU A 380 9.35 18.19 1.90
C GLU A 380 9.82 17.80 0.49
N PHE A 381 10.47 16.65 0.33
CA PHE A 381 10.90 16.17 -0.97
C PHE A 381 9.74 15.88 -1.91
N ARG A 382 8.69 15.19 -1.45
CA ARG A 382 7.54 14.84 -2.31
C ARG A 382 6.84 16.08 -2.87
N CYS A 383 6.75 17.15 -2.09
CA CYS A 383 6.11 18.37 -2.54
C CYS A 383 7.06 19.25 -3.37
N SER A 384 8.35 19.29 -3.03
CA SER A 384 9.34 20.19 -3.67
C SER A 384 10.17 19.57 -4.79
N ASN A 385 10.02 18.27 -5.10
CA ASN A 385 10.70 17.58 -6.19
C ASN A 385 10.37 18.23 -7.54
N GLU A 386 11.36 18.67 -8.31
CA GLU A 386 11.22 19.29 -9.64
C GLU A 386 11.85 18.46 -10.78
N GLU A 387 12.28 17.23 -10.50
CA GLU A 387 12.65 16.21 -11.49
C GLU A 387 11.44 15.39 -11.95
N GLY A 388 10.33 15.50 -11.22
CA GLY A 388 9.07 14.84 -11.47
C GLY A 388 8.01 15.39 -10.53
N VAL A 389 6.99 14.59 -10.20
CA VAL A 389 5.94 14.98 -9.26
C VAL A 389 5.76 13.89 -8.21
N SER A 390 5.93 14.25 -6.93
CA SER A 390 5.93 13.33 -5.80
C SER A 390 7.12 12.36 -5.77
N CYS A 391 6.98 11.24 -5.05
CA CYS A 391 7.98 10.18 -4.92
C CYS A 391 7.31 8.86 -4.50
N GLY A 392 7.91 7.76 -4.92
CA GLY A 392 7.62 6.37 -4.63
C GLY A 392 8.89 5.51 -4.73
N ARG A 393 10.08 6.10 -4.58
CA ARG A 393 11.38 5.39 -4.70
C ARG A 393 11.47 4.19 -3.77
N CYS A 394 11.00 4.32 -2.52
CA CYS A 394 10.97 3.22 -1.56
C CYS A 394 10.11 2.04 -2.03
N ILE A 395 9.04 2.30 -2.78
CA ILE A 395 8.18 1.27 -3.39
C ILE A 395 8.94 0.54 -4.49
N LYS A 396 9.61 1.31 -5.37
CA LYS A 396 10.39 0.78 -6.48
C LYS A 396 11.53 -0.11 -6.01
N VAL A 397 12.30 0.30 -5.00
CA VAL A 397 13.53 -0.38 -4.58
C VAL A 397 13.29 -1.52 -3.59
N CYS A 398 12.10 -1.63 -3.00
CA CYS A 398 11.81 -2.68 -2.03
C CYS A 398 11.85 -4.07 -2.71
N PRO A 399 12.58 -5.05 -2.15
CA PRO A 399 12.59 -6.42 -2.67
C PRO A 399 11.22 -7.10 -2.62
N TRP A 400 10.39 -6.78 -1.62
CA TRP A 400 9.02 -7.30 -1.49
C TRP A 400 8.03 -6.74 -2.51
N SER A 401 8.36 -5.61 -3.15
CA SER A 401 7.61 -5.15 -4.31
C SER A 401 8.01 -6.01 -5.53
N SER A 402 7.62 -7.29 -5.56
CA SER A 402 8.06 -8.30 -6.53
C SER A 402 8.21 -7.75 -7.95
N LYS A 403 9.37 -7.99 -8.58
CA LYS A 403 9.77 -7.36 -9.86
C LYS A 403 9.45 -8.22 -11.08
N GLU A 404 9.14 -9.48 -10.85
CA GLU A 404 8.82 -10.46 -11.90
C GLU A 404 8.05 -11.62 -11.31
N ASP A 405 7.29 -12.29 -12.17
CA ASP A 405 6.56 -13.51 -11.83
C ASP A 405 7.35 -14.71 -12.37
N SER A 406 8.25 -15.23 -11.54
CA SER A 406 9.12 -16.36 -11.89
C SER A 406 9.40 -17.25 -10.68
N TRP A 407 9.54 -18.56 -10.92
CA TRP A 407 9.73 -19.55 -9.84
C TRP A 407 10.94 -19.24 -8.93
N PHE A 408 12.03 -18.70 -9.50
CA PHE A 408 13.23 -18.37 -8.73
C PHE A 408 13.04 -17.09 -7.92
N HIS A 409 12.23 -16.14 -8.40
CA HIS A 409 11.86 -14.95 -7.64
C HIS A 409 10.94 -15.33 -6.48
N GLU A 410 9.95 -16.19 -6.73
CA GLU A 410 9.10 -16.75 -5.66
C GLU A 410 9.92 -17.51 -4.62
N ALA A 411 10.87 -18.35 -5.04
CA ALA A 411 11.78 -19.02 -4.10
C ALA A 411 12.61 -18.02 -3.30
N GLY A 412 13.07 -16.93 -3.91
CA GLY A 412 13.76 -15.83 -3.22
C GLY A 412 12.88 -15.19 -2.14
N ILE A 413 11.64 -14.83 -2.49
CA ILE A 413 10.65 -14.29 -1.56
C ILE A 413 10.36 -15.27 -0.42
N TRP A 414 10.24 -16.57 -0.72
CA TRP A 414 10.09 -17.61 0.29
C TRP A 414 11.26 -17.62 1.26
N ILE A 415 12.51 -17.61 0.77
CA ILE A 415 13.72 -17.53 1.61
C ILE A 415 13.67 -16.27 2.49
N GLY A 416 13.30 -15.12 1.93
CA GLY A 416 13.16 -13.86 2.67
C GLY A 416 12.13 -13.89 3.80
N SER A 417 11.18 -14.83 3.77
CA SER A 417 10.17 -15.02 4.83
C SER A 417 10.62 -15.95 5.97
N GLN A 418 11.80 -16.58 5.88
CA GLN A 418 12.26 -17.58 6.87
C GLN A 418 13.12 -17.01 8.01
N GLY A 419 13.23 -15.68 8.14
CA GLY A 419 13.94 -15.00 9.23
C GLY A 419 15.24 -14.31 8.82
N GLN A 420 15.90 -13.62 9.77
CA GLN A 420 16.95 -12.61 9.46
C GLN A 420 18.13 -13.11 8.63
N ALA A 421 18.64 -14.33 8.90
CA ALA A 421 19.78 -14.88 8.16
C ALA A 421 19.43 -15.11 6.68
N ALA A 422 18.23 -15.65 6.42
CA ALA A 422 17.71 -15.89 5.09
C ALA A 422 17.38 -14.56 4.38
N SER A 423 16.82 -13.59 5.10
CA SER A 423 16.60 -12.23 4.61
C SER A 423 17.88 -11.52 4.18
N LYS A 424 18.99 -11.72 4.92
CA LYS A 424 20.30 -11.16 4.56
C LYS A 424 20.83 -11.76 3.26
N LEU A 425 20.64 -13.07 3.06
CA LEU A 425 20.99 -13.74 1.81
C LEU A 425 20.17 -13.18 0.64
N LEU A 426 18.84 -13.08 0.78
CA LEU A 426 17.98 -12.52 -0.27
C LEU A 426 18.41 -11.10 -0.63
N LYS A 427 18.67 -10.26 0.36
CA LYS A 427 19.17 -8.89 0.13
C LYS A 427 20.46 -8.89 -0.70
N SER A 428 21.45 -9.70 -0.33
CA SER A 428 22.70 -9.77 -1.09
C SER A 428 22.51 -10.20 -2.54
N ILE A 429 21.58 -11.13 -2.79
CA ILE A 429 21.22 -11.56 -4.15
C ILE A 429 20.51 -10.44 -4.91
N ASP A 430 19.55 -9.77 -4.27
CA ASP A 430 18.79 -8.65 -4.83
C ASP A 430 19.72 -7.49 -5.27
N ASP A 431 20.70 -7.15 -4.44
CA ASP A 431 21.72 -6.14 -4.74
C ASP A 431 22.70 -6.60 -5.83
N MET A 432 23.10 -7.87 -5.84
CA MET A 432 24.00 -8.44 -6.87
C MET A 432 23.37 -8.37 -8.28
N PHE A 433 22.06 -8.60 -8.38
CA PHE A 433 21.32 -8.46 -9.64
C PHE A 433 20.91 -7.03 -9.96
N GLY A 434 21.10 -6.08 -9.02
CA GLY A 434 20.80 -4.67 -9.20
C GLY A 434 19.30 -4.33 -9.13
N TYR A 435 18.46 -5.25 -8.64
CA TYR A 435 17.00 -5.11 -8.65
C TYR A 435 16.52 -3.85 -7.94
N GLY A 436 15.44 -3.28 -8.47
CA GLY A 436 14.76 -2.10 -7.94
C GLY A 436 15.43 -0.75 -8.24
N THR A 437 16.66 -0.71 -8.74
CA THR A 437 17.35 0.55 -9.10
C THR A 437 17.43 0.79 -10.60
N GLU A 438 17.29 -0.27 -11.39
CA GLU A 438 17.25 -0.28 -12.84
C GLU A 438 16.06 0.50 -13.40
N VAL A 439 16.28 1.06 -14.59
CA VAL A 439 15.24 1.68 -15.41
C VAL A 439 15.14 0.86 -16.69
N ILE A 440 13.98 0.25 -16.93
CA ILE A 440 13.75 -0.62 -18.08
C ILE A 440 12.96 0.15 -19.14
N ASP A 441 13.67 0.90 -19.99
CA ASP A 441 13.09 1.86 -20.94
C ASP A 441 12.05 1.28 -21.90
N LYS A 442 12.08 -0.03 -22.20
CA LYS A 442 11.07 -0.68 -23.06
C LYS A 442 9.63 -0.55 -22.52
N TYR A 443 9.47 -0.32 -21.21
CA TYR A 443 8.17 -0.10 -20.58
C TYR A 443 7.83 1.39 -20.39
N LYS A 444 8.71 2.32 -20.80
CA LYS A 444 8.45 3.76 -20.70
C LYS A 444 7.49 4.17 -21.82
N TRP A 445 6.23 4.42 -21.45
CA TRP A 445 5.15 4.75 -22.39
C TRP A 445 4.58 6.16 -22.22
N TRP A 446 4.84 6.81 -21.08
CA TRP A 446 4.22 8.09 -20.76
C TRP A 446 4.95 9.26 -21.42
N LEU A 447 4.20 10.35 -21.60
CA LEU A 447 4.72 11.63 -22.06
C LEU A 447 5.24 12.45 -20.87
N GLU A 448 6.29 13.23 -21.09
CA GLU A 448 6.90 14.10 -20.09
C GLU A 448 6.95 15.54 -20.58
N TRP A 449 6.64 16.46 -19.68
CA TRP A 449 6.76 17.91 -19.87
C TRP A 449 7.55 18.48 -18.70
N PRO A 450 8.89 18.38 -18.71
CA PRO A 450 9.74 18.79 -17.59
C PRO A 450 9.53 20.23 -17.12
N GLU A 451 9.09 21.11 -18.01
CA GLU A 451 8.70 22.49 -17.72
C GLU A 451 7.54 22.57 -16.71
N PHE A 452 6.61 21.62 -16.74
CA PHE A 452 5.50 21.55 -15.77
C PHE A 452 5.96 21.02 -14.42
N TYR A 453 7.14 20.43 -14.29
CA TYR A 453 7.64 19.99 -13.00
C TYR A 453 8.17 21.15 -12.16
N LYS A 454 8.38 22.34 -12.73
CA LYS A 454 8.84 23.50 -11.97
C LYS A 454 7.72 24.08 -11.12
N ILE A 455 8.05 24.40 -9.88
CA ILE A 455 7.09 24.95 -8.91
C ILE A 455 7.05 26.46 -9.10
N GLN A 456 5.87 26.99 -9.40
CA GLN A 456 5.66 28.42 -9.53
C GLN A 456 5.53 29.05 -8.14
N MET A 457 6.47 29.90 -7.75
CA MET A 457 6.41 30.65 -6.51
C MET A 457 5.65 31.97 -6.75
N PRO A 458 4.87 32.47 -5.78
CA PRO A 458 4.35 33.83 -5.85
C PRO A 458 5.50 34.84 -5.94
N SER A 459 5.29 35.89 -6.72
CA SER A 459 6.20 37.03 -6.89
C SER A 459 6.32 37.90 -5.65
#